data_AF-A0A349W389-F1
#
_entry.id   AF-A0A349W389-F1
#
_cell.length_a   1.000
_cell.length_b   1.000
_cell.length_c   1.000
_cell.angle_alpha   90.00
_cell.angle_beta   90.00
_cell.angle_gamma   90.00
#
_symmetry.space_group_name_H-M   'P 1'
#
loop_
_entity.id
_entity.type
_entity.pdbx_description
1 polymer ?
#
loop_
_entity_poly.entity_id
_entity_poly.type
_entity_poly.pdbx_seq_one_letter_code
_entity_poly.pdbx_strand_id
1 'polypeptide(L)' 'MSTTVSQLDKVKTGPWNGGKSPWNLEYGKIMMWFFLVGDAFTFSAFLVYYGAQRFSHAVWPDPDKVFQSIPGITDVGQP' A
#
# COMPACT_ATOMS: atom_id res chain seq x y z
N MET A 1 39.17 49.71 -6.52
CA MET A 1 37.83 49.85 -5.93
C MET A 1 37.22 48.46 -5.85
N SER A 2 37.06 47.93 -4.64
CA SER A 2 36.46 46.61 -4.39
C SER A 2 34.97 46.82 -4.09
N THR A 3 34.10 46.44 -5.00
CA THR A 3 32.65 46.61 -4.83
C THR A 3 32.10 45.42 -4.06
N THR A 4 31.89 45.60 -2.76
CA THR A 4 31.17 44.66 -1.89
C THR A 4 29.70 44.61 -2.31
N VAL A 5 29.34 43.61 -3.12
CA VAL A 5 27.96 43.33 -3.52
C VAL A 5 27.15 42.96 -2.27
N SER A 6 26.04 43.68 -2.02
CA SER A 6 25.16 43.43 -0.88
C SER A 6 24.57 42.02 -0.94
N GLN A 7 24.43 41.34 0.21
CA GLN A 7 23.89 39.98 0.30
C GLN A 7 22.43 39.82 -0.19
N LEU A 8 21.79 40.91 -0.61
CA LEU A 8 20.45 40.95 -1.17
C LEU A 8 20.35 40.33 -2.58
N ASP A 9 21.47 40.22 -3.31
CA ASP A 9 21.54 39.58 -4.64
C ASP A 9 21.68 38.05 -4.60
N LYS A 10 21.75 37.45 -3.41
CA LYS A 10 21.78 35.99 -3.29
C LYS A 10 20.37 35.46 -3.54
N VAL A 11 20.08 35.07 -4.79
CA VAL A 11 18.83 34.42 -5.19
C VAL A 11 18.45 33.39 -4.13
N LYS A 12 17.37 33.65 -3.39
CA LYS A 12 16.85 32.73 -2.36
C LYS A 12 16.41 31.46 -3.06
N THR A 13 17.27 30.44 -3.14
CA THR A 13 16.93 29.12 -3.67
C THR A 13 16.03 28.37 -2.69
N GLY A 14 14.83 28.92 -2.45
CA GLY A 14 13.76 28.25 -1.71
C GLY A 14 12.97 27.34 -2.65
N PRO A 15 12.31 26.30 -2.11
CA PRO A 15 11.49 25.38 -2.89
C PRO A 15 10.36 26.05 -3.71
N TRP A 16 10.05 27.32 -3.41
CA TRP A 16 9.01 28.12 -4.05
C TRP A 16 9.55 29.24 -4.98
N ASN A 17 10.85 29.31 -5.22
CA ASN A 17 11.47 30.43 -5.94
C ASN A 17 11.39 30.33 -7.49
N GLY A 18 10.50 29.47 -8.01
CA GLY A 18 10.36 29.20 -9.44
C GLY A 18 11.52 28.37 -10.03
N GLY A 19 11.29 27.74 -11.19
CA GLY A 19 12.31 27.00 -11.93
C GLY A 19 12.44 25.50 -11.64
N LYS A 20 11.79 24.96 -10.59
CA LYS A 20 11.60 23.51 -10.43
C LYS A 20 10.19 23.12 -10.86
N SER A 21 10.10 22.13 -11.77
CA SER A 21 8.82 21.54 -12.16
C SER A 21 8.12 20.98 -10.90
N PRO A 22 6.83 21.30 -10.66
CA PRO A 22 6.02 20.69 -9.59
C PRO A 22 5.97 19.16 -9.67
N TRP A 23 6.28 18.61 -10.86
CA TRP A 23 6.33 17.19 -11.17
C TRP A 23 7.76 16.68 -11.38
N ASN A 24 8.77 17.31 -10.75
CA ASN A 24 10.14 16.79 -10.72
C ASN A 24 10.26 15.58 -9.77
N LEU A 25 9.36 14.62 -9.95
CA LEU A 25 9.34 13.33 -9.29
C LEU A 25 9.79 12.31 -10.32
N GLU A 26 10.74 11.46 -9.93
CA GLU A 26 11.21 10.39 -10.79
C GLU A 26 10.07 9.43 -11.10
N TYR A 27 9.88 9.10 -12.38
CA TYR A 27 8.84 8.18 -12.85
C TYR A 27 8.82 6.86 -12.06
N GLY A 28 10.00 6.31 -11.75
CA GLY A 28 10.12 5.08 -10.94
C GLY A 28 9.58 5.21 -9.51
N LYS A 29 9.71 6.39 -8.89
CA LYS A 29 9.19 6.65 -7.54
C LYS A 29 7.67 6.68 -7.54
N ILE A 30 7.05 7.27 -8.57
CA ILE A 30 5.59 7.32 -8.70
C ILE A 30 5.02 5.91 -8.97
N MET A 31 5.65 5.13 -9.85
CA MET A 31 5.25 3.75 -10.12
C MET A 31 5.28 2.87 -8.86
N MET A 32 6.28 3.07 -7.98
CA MET A 32 6.33 2.38 -6.68
C MET A 32 5.15 2.76 -5.79
N TRP A 33 4.79 4.05 -5.73
CA TRP A 33 3.63 4.49 -4.96
C TRP A 33 2.32 3.89 -5.50
N PHE A 34 2.13 3.85 -6.82
CA PHE A 34 0.96 3.18 -7.40
C PHE A 34 0.92 1.68 -7.08
N PHE A 35 2.07 1.00 -7.12
CA PHE A 35 2.15 -0.41 -6.73
C PHE A 35 1.77 -0.62 -5.26
N LEU A 36 2.36 0.16 -4.34
CA LEU A 36 2.06 0.06 -2.90
C LEU A 36 0.60 0.35 -2.59
N VAL A 37 0.01 1.36 -3.23
CA VAL A 37 -1.41 1.68 -3.05
C VAL A 37 -2.30 0.55 -3.60
N GLY A 38 -1.94 -0.04 -4.74
CA GLY A 38 -2.66 -1.18 -5.32
C GLY A 38 -2.60 -2.44 -4.45
N ASP A 39 -1.43 -2.75 -3.89
CA ASP A 39 -1.23 -3.89 -2.98
C ASP A 39 -1.99 -3.68 -1.66
N ALA A 40 -1.93 -2.47 -1.08
CA ALA A 40 -2.69 -2.11 0.11
C ALA A 40 -4.20 -2.22 -0.11
N PHE A 41 -4.72 -1.80 -1.27
CA PHE A 41 -6.13 -1.96 -1.61
C PHE A 41 -6.51 -3.44 -1.71
N THR A 42 -5.69 -4.26 -2.37
CA THR A 42 -5.92 -5.70 -2.50
C THR A 42 -5.94 -6.39 -1.13
N PHE A 43 -4.99 -6.06 -0.25
CA PHE A 43 -4.95 -6.57 1.12
C PHE A 43 -6.16 -6.13 1.93
N SER A 44 -6.58 -4.86 1.80
CA SER A 44 -7.76 -4.33 2.48
C SER A 44 -9.05 -5.04 2.03
N ALA A 45 -9.19 -5.36 0.74
CA ALA A 45 -10.35 -6.08 0.22
C ALA A 45 -10.43 -7.49 0.81
N PHE A 46 -9.30 -8.20 0.93
CA PHE A 46 -9.25 -9.49 1.63
C PHE A 46 -9.62 -9.36 3.11
N LEU A 47 -9.17 -8.30 3.78
CA LEU A 47 -9.48 -8.08 5.19
C LEU A 47 -10.98 -7.81 5.41
N VAL A 48 -11.58 -6.96 4.56
CA VAL A 48 -13.01 -6.65 4.60
C VAL A 48 -13.83 -7.89 4.29
N TYR A 49 -13.44 -8.68 3.28
CA TYR A 49 -14.11 -9.93 2.95
C TYR A 49 -14.05 -10.94 4.11
N TYR A 50 -12.87 -11.12 4.71
CA TYR A 50 -12.70 -11.96 5.89
C TYR A 50 -13.54 -11.47 7.08
N GLY A 51 -13.53 -10.15 7.33
CA GLY A 51 -14.35 -9.54 8.36
C GLY A 51 -15.84 -9.78 8.13
N ALA A 52 -16.31 -9.53 6.91
CA ALA A 52 -17.70 -9.79 6.51
C ALA A 52 -18.09 -11.26 6.71
N GLN A 53 -17.22 -12.20 6.32
CA GLN A 53 -17.43 -13.63 6.55
C GLN A 53 -17.50 -13.96 8.04
N ARG A 54 -16.58 -13.39 8.84
CA ARG A 54 -16.52 -13.64 10.28
C ARG A 54 -17.74 -13.11 11.03
N PHE A 55 -18.30 -11.97 10.63
CA PHE A 55 -19.51 -11.40 11.23
C PHE A 55 -20.80 -12.03 10.71
N SER A 56 -20.82 -12.50 9.45
CA SER A 56 -22.00 -13.14 8.86
C SER A 56 -22.26 -14.54 9.42
N HIS A 57 -21.22 -15.22 9.93
CA HIS A 57 -21.34 -16.53 10.56
C HIS A 57 -21.24 -16.42 12.09
N ALA A 58 -22.33 -16.77 12.78
CA ALA A 58 -22.37 -16.81 14.25
C ALA A 58 -21.43 -17.88 14.83
N VAL A 59 -21.25 -18.99 14.10
CA VAL A 59 -20.38 -20.10 14.48
C VAL A 59 -19.26 -20.21 13.46
N TRP A 60 -18.01 -20.25 13.93
CA TRP A 60 -16.85 -20.49 13.08
C TRP A 60 -16.58 -21.99 12.97
N PRO A 61 -16.17 -22.51 11.79
CA PRO A 61 -15.89 -23.93 11.62
C PRO A 61 -14.83 -24.44 12.60
N ASP A 62 -15.06 -25.64 13.13
CA ASP A 62 -14.15 -26.34 14.04
C ASP A 62 -12.89 -26.77 13.27
N PRO A 63 -11.68 -26.26 13.59
CA PRO A 63 -10.47 -26.55 12.86
C PRO A 63 -10.16 -28.04 12.79
N ASP A 64 -10.57 -28.82 13.79
CA ASP A 64 -10.33 -30.27 13.82
C ASP A 64 -11.13 -31.00 12.72
N LYS A 65 -12.23 -30.41 12.23
CA LYS A 65 -13.12 -31.01 11.22
C LYS A 65 -12.93 -30.45 9.82
N VAL A 66 -12.47 -29.20 9.69
CA VAL A 66 -12.35 -28.52 8.38
C VAL A 66 -11.30 -29.17 7.47
N PHE A 67 -10.27 -29.80 8.04
CA PHE A 67 -9.17 -30.40 7.27
C PHE A 67 -9.32 -31.91 7.03
N GLN A 68 -10.47 -32.48 7.36
CA GLN A 68 -10.69 -33.93 7.28
C GLN A 68 -11.05 -34.43 5.88
N SER A 69 -11.47 -33.54 4.98
CA SER A 69 -11.82 -33.90 3.59
C SER A 69 -10.69 -33.56 2.64
N ILE A 70 -10.34 -34.50 1.76
CA ILE A 70 -9.38 -34.28 0.66
C ILE A 70 -10.17 -34.30 -0.66
N PRO A 71 -10.17 -33.19 -1.42
CA PRO A 71 -10.96 -33.09 -2.65
C PRO A 71 -10.52 -34.16 -3.65
N GLY A 72 -11.48 -34.99 -4.09
CA GLY A 72 -11.27 -36.08 -5.04
C GLY A 72 -10.85 -37.43 -4.42
N ILE A 73 -10.67 -37.51 -3.10
CA ILE A 73 -10.29 -38.75 -2.40
C ILE A 73 -11.33 -39.13 -1.33
N THR A 74 -11.68 -38.20 -0.43
CA THR A 74 -12.66 -38.47 0.63
C THR A 74 -13.34 -37.19 1.09
N ASP A 75 -14.68 -37.25 1.22
CA ASP A 75 -15.51 -36.12 1.67
C ASP A 75 -15.76 -36.13 3.19
N VAL A 76 -15.28 -37.15 3.93
CA VAL A 76 -15.51 -37.27 5.38
C VAL A 76 -14.31 -37.88 6.11
N GLY A 77 -14.10 -37.44 7.35
CA GLY A 77 -12.92 -37.74 8.17
C GLY A 77 -12.67 -39.21 8.43
N GLN A 78 -11.48 -39.64 8.03
CA GLN A 78 -10.81 -40.80 8.62
C GLN A 78 -10.34 -40.40 10.03
N PRO A 79 -10.42 -41.30 11.03
CA PRO A 79 -10.05 -40.99 12.41
C PRO A 79 -8.58 -40.58 12.58
#